data_AF-A0A651EZ12-F1
#
_entry.id   AF-A0A651EZ12-F1
#
_cell.length_a   1.000
_cell.length_b   1.000
_cell.length_c   1.000
_cell.angle_alpha   90.00
_cell.angle_beta   90.00
_cell.angle_gamma   90.00
#
_symmetry.space_group_name_H-M   'P 1'
#
loop_
_entity.id
_entity.type
_entity.pdbx_description
1 polymer ?
#
loop_
_entity_poly.entity_id
_entity_poly.type
_entity_poly.pdbx_seq_one_letter_code
_entity_poly.pdbx_strand_id
1 'polypeptide(L)'
;MTRIALLAAALTIAAATPAPADEVEAALEAALEAWRAGDARLAADELDYASTLMSQAKVAGLGGFLPAAFDGWTREDETSQAAGVPFFGGGGVANATYRREGGGETVSIEVTADSPMIAAMAAMFANPTMMAMQGEVRRAGRQRYVVSSDGDLTAMVDNRIMVQASGSASIEDKIAYFEAIDFAGLAAY
;
A
#
# COMPACT_ATOMS: atom_id res chain seq x y z
N MET A 1 59.65 -9.53 -31.51
CA MET A 1 58.21 -9.82 -31.42
C MET A 1 57.85 -9.96 -29.95
N THR A 2 57.28 -8.94 -29.33
CA THR A 2 56.66 -9.09 -28.01
C THR A 2 55.62 -7.99 -27.86
N ARG A 3 54.35 -8.40 -27.88
CA ARG A 3 53.16 -7.54 -27.89
C ARG A 3 52.88 -7.05 -26.47
N ILE A 4 52.84 -5.73 -26.28
CA ILE A 4 52.41 -5.10 -25.02
C ILE A 4 50.87 -5.09 -25.05
N ALA A 5 50.25 -5.88 -24.18
CA ALA A 5 48.80 -5.91 -24.01
C ALA A 5 48.38 -4.78 -23.05
N LEU A 6 47.68 -3.77 -23.60
CA LEU A 6 46.95 -2.76 -22.85
C LEU A 6 45.68 -3.38 -22.27
N LEU A 7 45.61 -3.58 -20.95
CA LEU A 7 44.34 -3.81 -20.26
C LEU A 7 43.66 -2.47 -20.03
N ALA A 8 42.59 -2.21 -20.78
CA ALA A 8 41.65 -1.13 -20.50
C ALA A 8 40.67 -1.62 -19.42
N ALA A 9 40.79 -1.07 -18.20
CA ALA A 9 39.80 -1.26 -17.16
C ALA A 9 38.57 -0.39 -17.50
N ALA A 10 37.50 -1.03 -17.96
CA ALA A 10 36.20 -0.38 -18.14
C ALA A 10 35.60 -0.12 -16.75
N LEU A 11 35.68 1.13 -16.30
CA LEU A 11 35.02 1.61 -15.10
C LEU A 11 33.53 1.80 -15.43
N THR A 12 32.71 0.79 -15.17
CA THR A 12 31.25 0.91 -15.19
C THR A 12 30.81 1.82 -14.05
N ILE A 13 30.55 3.09 -14.36
CA ILE A 13 29.86 4.02 -13.46
C ILE A 13 28.42 3.53 -13.38
N ALA A 14 28.07 2.84 -12.29
CA ALA A 14 26.69 2.61 -11.95
C ALA A 14 26.07 3.98 -11.65
N ALA A 15 25.19 4.47 -12.53
CA ALA A 15 24.38 5.63 -12.23
C ALA A 15 23.46 5.26 -11.07
N ALA A 16 23.77 5.75 -9.87
CA ALA A 16 22.86 5.69 -8.74
C ALA A 16 21.63 6.53 -9.13
N THR A 17 20.50 5.87 -9.36
CA THR A 17 19.21 6.58 -9.41
C THR A 17 19.03 7.30 -8.08
N PRO A 18 18.69 8.59 -8.06
CA PRO A 18 18.44 9.32 -6.82
C PRO A 18 17.42 8.56 -5.98
N ALA A 19 17.62 8.56 -4.66
CA ALA A 19 16.66 7.94 -3.77
C ALA A 19 15.32 8.70 -3.86
N PRO A 20 14.17 8.06 -3.60
CA PRO A 20 12.87 8.72 -3.65
C PRO A 20 12.75 9.93 -2.69
N ALA A 21 13.53 9.95 -1.61
CA ALA A 21 13.64 11.11 -0.73
C ALA A 21 14.34 12.31 -1.41
N ASP A 22 15.36 12.04 -2.23
CA ASP A 22 16.12 13.07 -2.95
C ASP A 22 15.24 13.78 -3.99
N GLU A 23 14.32 13.05 -4.63
CA GLU A 23 13.38 13.64 -5.60
C GLU A 23 12.31 14.53 -4.94
N VAL A 24 11.81 14.15 -3.76
CA VAL A 24 10.88 15.00 -2.99
C VAL A 24 11.56 16.31 -2.59
N GLU A 25 12.78 16.23 -2.05
CA GLU A 25 13.55 17.42 -1.65
C GLU A 25 13.81 18.33 -2.85
N ALA A 26 14.22 17.77 -4.00
CA ALA A 26 14.45 18.53 -5.22
C ALA A 26 13.19 19.28 -5.71
N ALA A 27 12.03 18.63 -5.71
CA ALA A 27 10.76 19.26 -6.11
C ALA A 27 10.36 20.40 -5.15
N LEU A 28 10.55 20.20 -3.84
CA LEU A 28 10.27 21.24 -2.84
C LEU A 28 11.20 22.46 -2.98
N GLU A 29 12.48 22.23 -3.28
CA GLU A 29 13.44 23.30 -3.53
C GLU A 29 13.09 24.09 -4.80
N ALA A 30 12.76 23.40 -5.89
CA ALA A 30 12.35 24.01 -7.15
C ALA A 30 11.07 24.86 -6.99
N ALA A 31 10.08 24.36 -6.25
CA ALA A 31 8.87 25.09 -5.92
C ALA A 31 9.16 26.41 -5.18
N LEU A 32 10.04 26.35 -4.19
CA LEU A 32 10.41 27.51 -3.38
C LEU A 32 11.19 28.57 -4.19
N GLU A 33 12.08 28.13 -5.09
CA GLU A 33 12.81 29.02 -6.00
C GLU A 33 11.86 29.72 -6.97
N ALA A 34 10.95 28.98 -7.61
CA ALA A 34 9.95 29.52 -8.52
C ALA A 34 9.05 30.56 -7.84
N TRP A 35 8.57 30.27 -6.61
CA TRP A 35 7.76 31.21 -5.83
C TRP A 35 8.51 32.52 -5.55
N ARG A 36 9.79 32.42 -5.16
CA ARG A 36 10.66 33.58 -4.89
C ARG A 36 10.93 34.40 -6.15
N ALA A 37 10.98 33.76 -7.31
CA ALA A 37 11.10 34.42 -8.61
C ALA A 37 9.79 35.07 -9.10
N GLY A 38 8.67 34.87 -8.39
CA GLY A 38 7.35 35.37 -8.78
C GLY A 38 6.62 34.49 -9.79
N ASP A 39 7.16 33.31 -10.12
CA ASP A 39 6.50 32.33 -10.97
C ASP A 39 5.62 31.40 -10.12
N ALA A 40 4.45 31.92 -9.76
CA ALA A 40 3.48 31.18 -8.95
C ALA A 40 2.95 29.92 -9.64
N ARG A 41 3.00 29.85 -10.98
CA ARG A 41 2.51 28.69 -11.73
C ARG A 41 3.49 27.53 -11.60
N LEU A 42 4.78 27.77 -11.88
CA LEU A 42 5.80 26.74 -11.72
C LEU A 42 5.91 26.28 -10.26
N ALA A 43 5.77 27.20 -9.30
CA ALA A 43 5.75 26.85 -7.89
C ALA A 43 4.62 25.87 -7.54
N ALA A 44 3.41 26.08 -8.09
CA ALA A 44 2.29 25.18 -7.88
C ALA A 44 2.53 23.81 -8.54
N ASP A 45 3.02 23.79 -9.78
CA ASP A 45 3.30 22.55 -10.52
C ASP A 45 4.31 21.66 -9.75
N GLU A 46 5.40 22.25 -9.22
CA GLU A 46 6.41 21.53 -8.43
C GLU A 46 5.89 21.05 -7.05
N LEU A 47 5.00 21.82 -6.40
CA LEU A 47 4.34 21.38 -5.15
C LEU A 47 3.41 20.19 -5.37
N ASP A 48 2.68 20.18 -6.48
CA ASP A 48 1.81 19.05 -6.86
C ASP A 48 2.66 17.80 -7.17
N TYR A 49 3.82 17.99 -7.82
CA TYR A 49 4.77 16.93 -8.06
C TYR A 49 5.35 16.37 -6.77
N ALA A 50 5.83 17.22 -5.86
CA ALA A 50 6.32 16.81 -4.54
C ALA A 50 5.24 16.06 -3.75
N SER A 51 3.98 16.54 -3.79
CA SER A 51 2.84 15.89 -3.14
C SER A 51 2.59 14.48 -3.70
N THR A 52 2.72 14.31 -5.02
CA THR A 52 2.60 13.02 -5.69
C THR A 52 3.72 12.07 -5.26
N LEU A 53 4.98 12.52 -5.23
CA LEU A 53 6.12 11.72 -4.79
C LEU A 53 6.00 11.28 -3.32
N MET A 54 5.60 12.18 -2.43
CA MET A 54 5.35 11.87 -1.02
C MET A 54 4.25 10.82 -0.86
N SER A 55 3.17 10.93 -1.64
CA SER A 55 2.11 9.93 -1.65
C SER A 55 2.65 8.55 -2.08
N GLN A 56 3.39 8.48 -3.19
CA GLN A 56 3.98 7.22 -3.67
C GLN A 56 4.91 6.57 -2.63
N ALA A 57 5.77 7.37 -2.00
CA ALA A 57 6.67 6.89 -0.94
C ALA A 57 5.89 6.34 0.27
N LYS A 58 4.80 7.01 0.65
CA LYS A 58 3.86 6.51 1.66
C LYS A 58 3.36 5.13 1.24
N VAL A 59 2.81 5.01 0.02
CA VAL A 59 2.14 3.79 -0.47
C VAL A 59 3.09 2.58 -0.50
N ALA A 60 4.35 2.79 -0.85
CA ALA A 60 5.37 1.74 -0.81
C ALA A 60 5.53 1.09 0.58
N GLY A 61 5.21 1.82 1.66
CA GLY A 61 5.22 1.30 3.03
C GLY A 61 4.00 0.45 3.42
N LEU A 62 2.88 0.52 2.68
CA LEU A 62 1.63 -0.16 3.06
C LEU A 62 1.78 -1.70 3.07
N GLY A 63 2.53 -2.26 2.12
CA GLY A 63 2.78 -3.70 2.06
C GLY A 63 3.52 -4.26 3.28
N GLY A 64 4.21 -3.41 4.04
CA GLY A 64 4.89 -3.77 5.28
C GLY A 64 3.95 -4.10 6.44
N PHE A 65 2.69 -3.69 6.38
CA PHE A 65 1.68 -4.02 7.39
C PHE A 65 0.96 -5.34 7.12
N LEU A 66 1.13 -5.91 5.92
CA LEU A 66 0.60 -7.22 5.59
C LEU A 66 1.43 -8.31 6.27
N PRO A 67 0.81 -9.34 6.88
CA PRO A 67 1.51 -10.37 7.63
C PRO A 67 2.44 -11.19 6.74
N ALA A 68 3.46 -11.79 7.34
CA ALA A 68 4.23 -12.84 6.68
C ALA A 68 3.33 -14.05 6.37
N ALA A 69 3.74 -14.90 5.43
CA ALA A 69 3.07 -16.18 5.25
C ALA A 69 3.20 -17.02 6.52
N PHE A 70 2.11 -17.67 6.92
CA PHE A 70 2.12 -18.67 7.98
C PHE A 70 2.78 -19.98 7.51
N ASP A 71 3.11 -20.85 8.45
CA ASP A 71 3.71 -22.16 8.14
C ASP A 71 2.83 -22.96 7.16
N GLY A 72 3.45 -23.49 6.11
CA GLY A 72 2.76 -24.21 5.04
C GLY A 72 2.00 -23.30 4.08
N TRP A 73 2.27 -21.99 4.09
CA TRP A 73 1.77 -21.04 3.10
C TRP A 73 2.93 -20.29 2.43
N THR A 74 2.67 -19.84 1.21
CA THR A 74 3.54 -18.95 0.45
C THR A 74 2.85 -17.61 0.27
N ARG A 75 3.61 -16.51 0.34
CA ARG A 75 3.12 -15.15 0.07
C ARG A 75 3.60 -14.71 -1.30
N GLU A 76 2.67 -14.24 -2.12
CA GLU A 76 2.94 -13.51 -3.35
C GLU A 76 2.45 -12.07 -3.15
N ASP A 77 3.40 -11.14 -3.11
CA ASP A 77 3.09 -9.72 -3.15
C ASP A 77 2.84 -9.31 -4.60
N GLU A 78 1.67 -8.76 -4.93
CA GLU A 78 1.54 -8.09 -6.21
C GLU A 78 2.24 -6.74 -6.06
N THR A 79 3.54 -6.78 -6.35
CA THR A 79 4.40 -5.61 -6.31
C THR A 79 3.83 -4.59 -7.27
N SER A 80 3.20 -3.53 -6.74
CA SER A 80 3.35 -2.11 -7.07
C SER A 80 3.65 -1.69 -8.52
N GLN A 81 3.35 -2.47 -9.55
CA GLN A 81 3.23 -1.99 -10.93
C GLN A 81 1.87 -1.31 -11.14
N ALA A 82 0.92 -1.54 -10.21
CA ALA A 82 -0.28 -0.72 -10.05
C ALA A 82 -0.02 0.57 -9.25
N ALA A 83 1.23 0.91 -8.89
CA ALA A 83 1.59 2.27 -8.46
C ALA A 83 1.32 3.32 -9.56
N GLY A 84 0.99 2.88 -10.79
CA GLY A 84 0.66 3.73 -11.93
C GLY A 84 -0.78 3.63 -12.44
N VAL A 85 -1.72 2.98 -11.74
CA VAL A 85 -3.12 2.95 -12.21
C VAL A 85 -4.01 3.80 -11.28
N PRO A 86 -4.11 5.12 -11.52
CA PRO A 86 -4.98 6.03 -10.78
C PRO A 86 -6.49 5.79 -11.02
N PHE A 87 -6.89 4.67 -11.65
CA PHE A 87 -8.25 4.49 -12.18
C PHE A 87 -9.37 4.35 -11.14
N PHE A 88 -9.06 4.12 -9.86
CA PHE A 88 -10.07 4.06 -8.80
C PHE A 88 -9.85 5.11 -7.69
N GLY A 89 -9.44 6.32 -8.07
CA GLY A 89 -9.61 7.49 -7.21
C GLY A 89 -8.41 7.88 -6.34
N GLY A 90 -7.17 7.65 -6.80
CA GLY A 90 -6.01 8.37 -6.25
C GLY A 90 -5.55 7.99 -4.84
N GLY A 91 -5.87 6.77 -4.38
CA GLY A 91 -5.40 6.22 -3.10
C GLY A 91 -4.25 5.21 -3.24
N GLY A 92 -3.59 4.91 -2.13
CA GLY A 92 -2.59 3.85 -2.04
C GLY A 92 -3.22 2.47 -2.00
N VAL A 93 -2.64 1.50 -2.69
CA VAL A 93 -3.08 0.10 -2.65
C VAL A 93 -1.87 -0.79 -2.41
N ALA A 94 -2.01 -1.72 -1.46
CA ALA A 94 -1.09 -2.84 -1.27
C ALA A 94 -1.91 -4.13 -1.18
N ASN A 95 -1.42 -5.19 -1.80
CA ASN A 95 -2.06 -6.49 -1.71
C ASN A 95 -1.04 -7.61 -1.53
N ALA A 96 -1.51 -8.71 -0.97
CA ALA A 96 -0.74 -9.95 -0.91
C ALA A 96 -1.70 -11.13 -1.03
N THR A 97 -1.32 -12.13 -1.82
CA THR A 97 -2.02 -13.40 -1.92
C THR A 97 -1.18 -14.50 -1.26
N TYR A 98 -1.78 -15.14 -0.27
CA TYR A 98 -1.25 -16.29 0.44
C TYR A 98 -1.82 -17.57 -0.17
N ARG A 99 -0.96 -18.53 -0.52
CA ARG A 99 -1.38 -19.83 -1.05
C ARG A 99 -0.88 -20.98 -0.20
N ARG A 100 -1.76 -21.92 0.13
CA ARG A 100 -1.41 -23.10 0.93
C ARG A 100 -0.56 -24.06 0.09
N GLU A 101 0.55 -24.52 0.66
CA GLU A 101 1.40 -25.52 0.03
C GLU A 101 0.66 -26.85 -0.12
N GLY A 102 0.79 -27.49 -1.29
CA GLY A 102 0.14 -28.77 -1.58
C GLY A 102 -1.38 -28.71 -1.76
N GLY A 103 -1.99 -27.52 -1.73
CA GLY A 103 -3.41 -27.29 -1.97
C GLY A 103 -3.66 -26.13 -2.96
N GLY A 104 -4.94 -25.85 -3.24
CA GLY A 104 -5.38 -24.73 -4.07
C GLY A 104 -6.04 -23.59 -3.29
N GLU A 105 -5.96 -23.63 -1.96
CA GLU A 105 -6.59 -22.64 -1.08
C GLU A 105 -5.79 -21.34 -1.06
N THR A 106 -6.52 -20.22 -1.10
CA THR A 106 -5.93 -18.89 -1.12
C THR A 106 -6.57 -17.97 -0.11
N VAL A 107 -5.77 -17.09 0.47
CA VAL A 107 -6.21 -15.89 1.18
C VAL A 107 -5.61 -14.70 0.46
N SER A 108 -6.41 -13.74 0.04
CA SER A 108 -5.94 -12.50 -0.56
C SER A 108 -6.30 -11.35 0.36
N ILE A 109 -5.32 -10.53 0.72
CA ILE A 109 -5.51 -9.35 1.56
C ILE A 109 -5.22 -8.11 0.71
N GLU A 110 -6.14 -7.16 0.72
CA GLU A 110 -6.00 -5.85 0.08
C GLU A 110 -6.13 -4.75 1.13
N VAL A 111 -5.19 -3.81 1.11
CA VAL A 111 -5.19 -2.59 1.90
C VAL A 111 -5.26 -1.43 0.94
N THR A 112 -6.34 -0.66 1.02
CA THR A 112 -6.55 0.55 0.21
C THR A 112 -6.63 1.74 1.15
N ALA A 113 -5.88 2.80 0.87
CA ALA A 113 -5.73 3.96 1.74
C ALA A 113 -6.01 5.27 0.98
N ASP A 114 -6.57 6.24 1.70
CA ASP A 114 -6.66 7.64 1.28
C ASP A 114 -7.43 7.85 -0.06
N SER A 115 -8.44 7.02 -0.35
CA SER A 115 -9.30 7.17 -1.53
C SER A 115 -10.64 7.89 -1.21
N PRO A 116 -11.17 8.72 -2.11
CA PRO A 116 -12.48 9.37 -1.96
C PRO A 116 -13.63 8.37 -1.76
N MET A 117 -13.51 7.17 -2.33
CA MET A 117 -14.49 6.10 -2.15
C MET A 117 -14.48 5.57 -0.71
N ILE A 118 -13.30 5.37 -0.11
CA ILE A 118 -13.19 4.95 1.30
C ILE A 118 -13.75 6.02 2.22
N ALA A 119 -13.47 7.30 1.95
CA ALA A 119 -14.01 8.41 2.73
C ALA A 119 -15.55 8.38 2.75
N ALA A 120 -16.20 8.02 1.63
CA ALA A 120 -17.65 7.84 1.57
C ALA A 120 -18.14 6.61 2.37
N MET A 121 -17.37 5.50 2.37
CA MET A 121 -17.69 4.27 3.10
C MET A 121 -17.42 4.37 4.61
N ALA A 122 -16.52 5.25 5.04
CA ALA A 122 -16.15 5.43 6.45
C ALA A 122 -17.36 5.81 7.33
N ALA A 123 -18.27 6.63 6.80
CA ALA A 123 -19.50 7.01 7.50
C ALA A 123 -20.43 5.79 7.77
N MET A 124 -20.43 4.79 6.87
CA MET A 124 -21.19 3.56 7.07
C MET A 124 -20.57 2.69 8.15
N PHE A 125 -19.26 2.49 8.13
CA PHE A 125 -18.53 1.71 9.15
C PHE A 125 -18.52 2.38 10.54
N ALA A 126 -18.71 3.70 10.61
CA ALA A 126 -18.87 4.41 11.87
C ALA A 126 -20.15 4.01 12.62
N ASN A 127 -21.17 3.49 11.93
CA ASN A 127 -22.45 3.08 12.52
C ASN A 127 -22.49 1.56 12.79
N PRO A 128 -22.54 1.11 14.06
CA PRO A 128 -22.57 -0.31 14.42
C PRO A 128 -23.76 -1.09 13.84
N THR A 129 -24.94 -0.45 13.73
CA THR A 129 -26.13 -1.08 13.16
C THR A 129 -25.93 -1.36 11.67
N MET A 130 -25.30 -0.44 10.94
CA MET A 130 -25.00 -0.61 9.52
C MET A 130 -23.96 -1.70 9.29
N MET A 131 -22.93 -1.79 10.15
CA MET A 131 -21.96 -2.90 10.09
C MET A 131 -22.63 -4.26 10.32
N ALA A 132 -23.53 -4.37 11.30
CA ALA A 132 -24.26 -5.61 11.57
C ALA A 132 -25.20 -6.03 10.43
N MET A 133 -25.63 -5.09 9.58
CA MET A 133 -26.40 -5.41 8.37
C MET A 133 -25.54 -6.00 7.24
N GLN A 134 -24.23 -5.73 7.24
CA GLN A 134 -23.28 -6.26 6.25
C GLN A 134 -22.81 -7.68 6.59
N GLY A 135 -22.92 -8.11 7.84
CA GLY A 135 -22.50 -9.44 8.28
C GLY A 135 -22.22 -9.54 9.78
N GLU A 136 -21.48 -10.57 10.18
CA GLU A 136 -21.08 -10.79 11.56
C GLU A 136 -19.98 -9.78 11.96
N VAL A 137 -20.23 -8.98 12.99
CA VAL A 137 -19.23 -8.03 13.50
C VAL A 137 -18.32 -8.73 14.51
N ARG A 138 -17.02 -8.75 14.23
CA ARG A 138 -15.97 -9.29 15.10
C ARG A 138 -14.93 -8.22 15.44
N ARG A 139 -13.95 -8.57 16.27
CA ARG A 139 -12.95 -7.62 16.77
C ARG A 139 -11.56 -8.24 16.91
N ALA A 140 -10.59 -7.65 16.21
CA ALA A 140 -9.17 -7.92 16.32
C ALA A 140 -8.51 -6.81 17.16
N GLY A 141 -8.19 -7.08 18.42
CA GLY A 141 -7.67 -6.06 19.34
C GLY A 141 -8.66 -4.90 19.55
N ARG A 142 -8.31 -3.69 19.08
CA ARG A 142 -9.18 -2.49 19.10
C ARG A 142 -9.96 -2.30 17.79
N GLN A 143 -9.59 -3.02 16.74
CA GLN A 143 -10.16 -2.88 15.41
C GLN A 143 -11.41 -3.75 15.28
N ARG A 144 -12.52 -3.15 14.82
CA ARG A 144 -13.73 -3.90 14.45
C ARG A 144 -13.68 -4.22 12.97
N TYR A 145 -14.21 -5.38 12.61
CA TYR A 145 -14.33 -5.82 11.23
C TYR A 145 -15.63 -6.61 11.06
N VAL A 146 -16.08 -6.69 9.81
CA VAL A 146 -17.28 -7.44 9.43
C VAL A 146 -16.85 -8.67 8.65
N VAL A 147 -17.44 -9.81 8.98
CA VAL A 147 -17.40 -11.03 8.17
C VAL A 147 -18.70 -11.08 7.37
N SER A 148 -18.63 -10.92 6.06
CA SER A 148 -19.78 -10.98 5.17
C SER A 148 -20.38 -12.40 5.12
N SER A 149 -21.59 -12.53 4.57
CA SER A 149 -22.21 -13.85 4.32
C SER A 149 -21.38 -14.75 3.42
N ASP A 150 -20.54 -14.15 2.57
CA ASP A 150 -19.70 -14.84 1.60
C ASP A 150 -18.34 -15.23 2.22
N GLY A 151 -18.12 -14.85 3.48
CA GLY A 151 -16.91 -15.14 4.24
C GLY A 151 -15.76 -14.18 3.93
N ASP A 152 -16.04 -13.02 3.34
CA ASP A 152 -15.05 -11.96 3.17
C ASP A 152 -14.99 -11.08 4.40
N LEU A 153 -13.80 -10.60 4.73
CA LEU A 153 -13.55 -9.78 5.91
C LEU A 153 -13.31 -8.35 5.46
N THR A 154 -13.89 -7.39 6.16
CA THR A 154 -13.67 -5.97 5.88
C THR A 154 -13.54 -5.17 7.16
N ALA A 155 -12.50 -4.34 7.24
CA ALA A 155 -12.27 -3.39 8.32
C ALA A 155 -12.04 -1.99 7.78
N MET A 156 -12.48 -1.00 8.55
CA MET A 156 -12.19 0.42 8.33
C MET A 156 -11.27 0.91 9.44
N VAL A 157 -10.05 1.30 9.09
CA VAL A 157 -9.00 1.78 9.99
C VAL A 157 -8.85 3.29 9.79
N ASP A 158 -8.90 4.03 10.90
CA ASP A 158 -8.73 5.49 10.95
C ASP A 158 -9.59 6.28 9.93
N ASN A 159 -10.76 5.75 9.56
CA ASN A 159 -11.72 6.33 8.62
C ASN A 159 -11.17 6.63 7.21
N ARG A 160 -9.99 6.12 6.86
CA ARG A 160 -9.31 6.41 5.59
C ARG A 160 -8.60 5.19 4.98
N ILE A 161 -8.45 4.11 5.73
CA ILE A 161 -7.84 2.86 5.26
C ILE A 161 -8.89 1.76 5.34
N MET A 162 -9.10 1.08 4.23
CA MET A 162 -9.95 -0.11 4.15
C MET A 162 -9.06 -1.34 3.98
N VAL A 163 -9.29 -2.34 4.81
CA VAL A 163 -8.59 -3.63 4.75
C VAL A 163 -9.61 -4.71 4.44
N GLN A 164 -9.35 -5.50 3.42
CA GLN A 164 -10.22 -6.58 2.98
C GLN A 164 -9.44 -7.90 2.92
N ALA A 165 -10.06 -9.00 3.33
CA ALA A 165 -9.55 -10.33 3.05
C ALA A 165 -10.63 -11.21 2.42
N SER A 166 -10.24 -11.89 1.35
CA SER A 166 -11.09 -12.80 0.58
C SER A 166 -10.30 -14.04 0.16
N GLY A 167 -10.93 -14.93 -0.60
CA GLY A 167 -10.29 -16.12 -1.16
C GLY A 167 -10.99 -17.42 -0.83
N SER A 168 -10.44 -18.52 -1.36
CA SER A 168 -11.03 -19.87 -1.30
C SER A 168 -10.73 -20.63 -0.02
N ALA A 169 -9.82 -20.15 0.81
CA ALA A 169 -9.50 -20.77 2.10
C ALA A 169 -10.68 -20.71 3.08
N SER A 170 -10.56 -21.52 4.15
CA SER A 170 -11.53 -21.52 5.25
C SER A 170 -11.70 -20.12 5.86
N ILE A 171 -12.86 -19.86 6.46
CA ILE A 171 -13.09 -18.59 7.15
C ILE A 171 -12.14 -18.43 8.33
N GLU A 172 -11.77 -19.52 8.98
CA GLU A 172 -10.81 -19.56 10.08
C GLU A 172 -9.42 -19.11 9.62
N ASP A 173 -8.92 -19.61 8.48
CA ASP A 173 -7.64 -19.18 7.93
C ASP A 173 -7.67 -17.70 7.52
N LYS A 174 -8.77 -17.25 6.89
CA LYS A 174 -8.95 -15.83 6.53
C LYS A 174 -8.96 -14.93 7.77
N ILE A 175 -9.68 -15.31 8.83
CA ILE A 175 -9.66 -14.60 10.12
C ILE A 175 -8.25 -14.59 10.70
N ALA A 176 -7.55 -15.72 10.73
CA ALA A 176 -6.20 -15.80 11.31
C ALA A 176 -5.21 -14.84 10.61
N TYR A 177 -5.22 -14.80 9.28
CA TYR A 177 -4.41 -13.86 8.52
C TYR A 177 -4.83 -12.41 8.75
N PHE A 178 -6.14 -12.14 8.75
CA PHE A 178 -6.66 -10.79 8.93
C PHE A 178 -6.35 -10.21 10.31
N GLU A 179 -6.46 -11.02 11.36
CA GLU A 179 -6.15 -10.59 12.73
C GLU A 179 -4.63 -10.43 12.99
N ALA A 180 -3.78 -10.99 12.13
CA ALA A 180 -2.33 -10.82 12.19
C ALA A 180 -1.83 -9.51 11.55
N ILE A 181 -2.72 -8.74 10.90
CA ILE A 181 -2.40 -7.43 10.34
C ILE A 181 -2.12 -6.44 11.47
N ASP A 182 -1.07 -5.62 11.33
CA ASP A 182 -0.78 -4.54 12.27
C ASP A 182 -1.72 -3.34 12.05
N PHE A 183 -2.95 -3.46 12.52
CA PHE A 183 -3.96 -2.40 12.46
C PHE A 183 -3.54 -1.15 13.24
N ALA A 184 -2.72 -1.27 14.27
CA ALA A 184 -2.26 -0.13 15.05
C ALA A 184 -1.24 0.69 14.26
N GLY A 185 -0.28 0.01 13.60
CA GLY A 185 0.64 0.60 12.65
C GLY A 185 -0.08 1.27 11.49
N LEU A 186 -1.08 0.60 10.90
CA LEU A 186 -1.92 1.19 9.84
C LEU A 186 -2.67 2.45 10.29
N ALA A 187 -3.19 2.49 11.52
CA ALA A 187 -3.87 3.69 12.03
C ALA A 187 -2.91 4.88 12.23
N ALA A 188 -1.63 4.61 12.51
CA ALA A 188 -0.62 5.64 12.77
C ALA A 188 0.13 6.11 11.51
N TYR A 189 -0.15 5.51 10.35
CA TYR A 189 0.54 5.69 9.08
C TYR A 189 0.14 6.94 8.29
#